data_AF-A0A060YIJ9-F1
#
_entry.id   AF-A0A060YIJ9-F1
#
_cell.length_a   1.000
_cell.length_b   1.000
_cell.length_c   1.000
_cell.angle_alpha   90.00
_cell.angle_beta   90.00
_cell.angle_gamma   90.00
#
_symmetry.space_group_name_H-M   'P 1'
#
loop_
_entity.id
_entity.type
_entity.pdbx_description
1 polymer ?
#
loop_
_entity_poly.entity_id
_entity_poly.type
_entity_poly.pdbx_seq_one_letter_code
_entity_poly.pdbx_strand_id
1 'polypeptide(L)'
;MVMVLVMNIYSMGKEVTQMYHQRLSYFKDPFNYQDWTVAIFSLLFVIPLNFNVEGSWYWQAGAMAVFQSWISFLFYLQRFEHFGIYVVMFNEIAKTLWKILLLFFFLMLAF
;
A
#
# COMPACT_ATOMS: atom_id res chain seq x y z
N MET A 1 10.34 3.00 16.39
CA MET A 1 11.23 3.40 15.27
C MET A 1 12.06 2.22 14.76
N VAL A 2 12.96 1.67 15.59
CA VAL A 2 13.91 0.62 15.15
C VAL A 2 13.22 -0.62 14.57
N MET A 3 12.15 -1.12 15.22
CA MET A 3 11.39 -2.26 14.71
C MET A 3 10.80 -2.00 13.32
N VAL A 4 10.24 -0.82 13.08
CA VAL A 4 9.66 -0.44 11.77
C VAL A 4 10.74 -0.39 10.70
N LEU A 5 11.93 0.14 11.02
CA LEU A 5 13.08 0.14 10.13
C LEU A 5 13.56 -1.27 9.77
N VAL A 6 13.73 -2.14 10.78
CA VAL A 6 14.17 -3.53 10.58
C VAL A 6 13.18 -4.29 9.70
N MET A 7 11.88 -4.17 9.98
CA MET A 7 10.83 -4.82 9.19
C MET A 7 10.74 -4.26 7.77
N ASN A 8 10.96 -2.96 7.59
CA ASN A 8 10.98 -2.33 6.27
C ASN A 8 12.17 -2.81 5.43
N ILE A 9 13.36 -2.89 6.02
CA ILE A 9 14.56 -3.44 5.35
C ILE A 9 14.32 -4.90 4.93
N TYR A 10 13.74 -5.70 5.82
CA TYR A 10 13.36 -7.07 5.50
C TYR A 10 12.35 -7.14 4.34
N SER A 11 11.31 -6.28 4.37
CA SER A 11 10.30 -6.21 3.31
C SER A 11 10.90 -5.80 1.97
N MET A 12 11.78 -4.80 1.94
CA MET A 12 12.49 -4.40 0.73
C MET A 12 13.37 -5.53 0.19
N GLY A 13 14.08 -6.25 1.07
CA GLY A 13 14.86 -7.43 0.69
C GLY A 13 14.00 -8.50 0.01
N LYS A 14 12.84 -8.82 0.61
CA LYS A 14 11.85 -9.73 0.02
C LYS A 14 11.43 -9.26 -1.39
N GLU A 15 11.05 -8.00 -1.56
CA GLU A 15 10.62 -7.46 -2.86
C GLU A 15 11.72 -7.53 -3.92
N VAL A 16 12.97 -7.27 -3.55
CA VAL A 16 14.13 -7.40 -4.45
C VAL A 16 14.33 -8.85 -4.89
N THR A 17 14.20 -9.81 -3.97
CA THR A 17 14.30 -11.23 -4.33
C THR A 17 13.14 -11.67 -5.24
N GLN A 18 11.92 -11.15 -5.03
CA GLN A 18 10.78 -11.42 -5.89
C GLN A 18 10.97 -10.82 -7.29
N MET A 19 11.49 -9.60 -7.39
CA MET A 19 11.86 -8.99 -8.67
C MET A 19 12.87 -9.82 -9.45
N TYR A 20 13.89 -10.35 -8.77
CA TYR A 20 14.89 -11.20 -9.41
C TYR A 20 14.28 -12.48 -9.99
N HIS A 21 13.36 -13.13 -9.26
CA HIS A 21 12.70 -14.36 -9.71
C HIS A 21 11.63 -14.12 -10.79
N GLN A 22 10.77 -13.12 -10.63
CA GLN A 22 9.61 -12.87 -11.50
C GLN A 22 9.90 -11.96 -12.70
N ARG A 23 11.03 -11.24 -12.70
CA ARG A 23 11.49 -10.35 -13.78
C ARG A 23 10.40 -9.40 -14.28
N LEU A 24 10.08 -9.43 -15.57
CA LEU A 24 9.06 -8.55 -16.19
C LEU A 24 7.63 -8.87 -15.75
N SER A 25 7.36 -10.08 -15.24
CA SER A 25 6.04 -10.41 -14.71
C SER A 25 5.74 -9.65 -13.41
N TYR A 26 6.79 -9.26 -12.67
CA TYR A 26 6.67 -8.52 -11.42
C TYR A 26 5.93 -7.19 -11.60
N PHE A 27 6.24 -6.46 -12.67
CA PHE A 27 5.68 -5.13 -12.94
C PHE A 27 4.21 -5.14 -13.39
N LYS A 28 3.64 -6.31 -13.69
CA LYS A 28 2.24 -6.44 -14.10
C LYS A 28 1.29 -6.61 -12.91
N ASP A 29 1.83 -6.96 -11.75
CA ASP A 29 1.02 -7.24 -10.57
C ASP A 29 0.81 -5.98 -9.72
N PRO A 30 -0.43 -5.47 -9.57
CA PRO A 30 -0.72 -4.30 -8.75
C PRO A 30 -0.46 -4.52 -7.26
N PHE A 31 -0.44 -5.76 -6.76
CA PHE A 31 -0.15 -6.04 -5.35
C PHE A 31 1.32 -5.73 -5.00
N ASN A 32 2.25 -5.93 -5.95
CA ASN A 32 3.65 -5.57 -5.76
C ASN A 32 3.83 -4.06 -5.63
N TYR A 33 3.05 -3.27 -6.38
CA TYR A 33 3.06 -1.81 -6.25
C TYR A 33 2.60 -1.39 -4.85
N GLN A 34 1.53 -2.00 -4.34
CA GLN A 34 1.02 -1.74 -3.01
C GLN A 34 2.09 -2.00 -1.92
N ASP A 35 2.82 -3.12 -1.99
CA ASP A 35 3.89 -3.42 -1.02
C ASP A 35 5.04 -2.38 -1.06
N TRP A 36 5.41 -1.90 -2.25
CA TRP A 36 6.37 -0.79 -2.38
C TRP A 36 5.84 0.54 -1.82
N THR A 37 4.57 0.86 -2.01
CA THR A 37 4.00 2.10 -1.45
C THR A 37 4.08 2.11 0.07
N VAL A 38 3.75 1.00 0.73
CA VAL A 38 3.89 0.87 2.20
C VAL A 38 5.34 1.03 2.62
N ALA A 39 6.28 0.42 1.89
CA ALA A 39 7.70 0.54 2.19
C ALA A 39 8.20 1.99 2.08
N ILE A 40 7.82 2.71 1.01
CA ILE A 40 8.23 4.10 0.78
C ILE A 40 7.64 5.03 1.84
N PHE A 41 6.32 4.97 2.10
CA PHE A 41 5.68 5.88 3.06
C PHE A 41 6.16 5.65 4.50
N SER A 42 6.44 4.40 4.88
CA SER A 42 7.00 4.12 6.21
C SER A 42 8.45 4.59 6.36
N LEU A 43 9.27 4.57 5.32
CA LEU A 43 10.60 5.20 5.35
C LEU A 43 10.51 6.73 5.42
N LEU A 44 9.61 7.33 4.64
CA LEU A 44 9.35 8.78 4.69
C LEU A 44 8.85 9.25 6.05
N PHE A 45 8.23 8.36 6.85
CA PHE A 45 7.91 8.63 8.24
C PHE A 45 9.12 8.49 9.17
N VAL A 46 9.83 7.35 9.11
CA VAL A 46 10.87 7.02 10.11
C VAL A 46 12.17 7.80 9.91
N ILE A 47 12.58 8.08 8.66
CA ILE A 47 13.85 8.78 8.39
C ILE A 47 13.84 10.20 8.99
N PRO A 48 12.86 11.08 8.70
CA PRO A 48 12.84 12.45 9.25
C PRO A 48 12.73 12.46 10.78
N LEU A 49 12.00 11.51 11.36
CA LEU A 49 11.87 11.34 12.80
C LEU A 49 13.19 10.95 13.47
N ASN A 50 14.02 10.11 12.84
CA ASN A 50 15.34 9.75 13.40
C ASN A 50 16.34 10.91 13.32
N PHE A 51 16.22 11.78 12.31
CA PHE A 51 17.06 12.97 12.15
C PHE A 51 16.50 14.21 12.86
N ASN A 52 15.40 14.09 13.63
CA ASN A 52 14.70 15.19 14.29
C ASN A 52 14.42 16.38 13.35
N VAL A 53 14.00 16.09 12.11
CA VAL A 53 13.68 17.12 11.12
C VAL A 53 12.44 17.89 11.54
N GLU A 54 12.52 19.22 11.53
CA GLU A 54 11.38 20.09 11.79
C GLU A 54 10.35 20.04 10.64
N GLY A 55 9.07 19.96 10.97
CA GLY A 55 7.98 19.94 10.00
C GLY A 55 6.82 19.03 10.39
N SER A 56 5.76 19.00 9.59
CA SER A 56 4.58 18.15 9.79
C SER A 56 4.34 17.15 8.65
N TRP A 57 5.09 17.26 7.56
CA TRP A 57 4.90 16.45 6.35
C TRP A 57 5.12 14.95 6.59
N TYR A 58 6.07 14.59 7.45
CA TYR A 58 6.36 13.19 7.78
C TYR A 58 5.21 12.54 8.56
N TRP A 59 4.41 13.30 9.32
CA TRP A 59 3.19 12.78 9.96
C TRP A 59 2.12 12.42 8.94
N GLN A 60 1.99 13.18 7.85
CA GLN A 60 1.08 12.84 6.75
C GLN A 60 1.55 11.56 6.04
N ALA A 61 2.86 11.43 5.80
CA ALA A 61 3.44 10.20 5.27
C ALA A 61 3.21 9.00 6.21
N GLY A 62 3.32 9.21 7.53
CA GLY A 62 3.03 8.20 8.55
C GLY A 62 1.56 7.76 8.55
N ALA A 63 0.62 8.69 8.46
CA ALA A 63 -0.80 8.38 8.34
C ALA A 63 -1.08 7.54 7.08
N MET A 64 -0.48 7.93 5.94
CA MET A 64 -0.61 7.18 4.69
C MET A 64 0.03 5.79 4.78
N ALA A 65 1.19 5.66 5.45
CA ALA A 65 1.84 4.38 5.68
C ALA A 65 0.97 3.42 6.49
N VAL A 66 0.36 3.91 7.58
CA VAL A 66 -0.55 3.11 8.42
C VAL A 66 -1.78 2.70 7.62
N PHE A 67 -2.42 3.65 6.94
CA PHE A 67 -3.59 3.36 6.11
C PHE A 67 -3.29 2.28 5.05
N GLN A 68 -2.19 2.43 4.31
CA GLN A 68 -1.84 1.45 3.29
C GLN A 68 -1.39 0.11 3.85
N SER A 69 -0.77 0.08 5.04
CA SER A 69 -0.42 -1.19 5.69
C SER A 69 -1.66 -2.03 6.03
N TRP A 70 -2.76 -1.39 6.45
CA TRP A 70 -4.02 -2.08 6.71
C TRP A 70 -4.67 -2.59 5.43
N ILE A 71 -4.60 -1.83 4.34
CA ILE A 71 -5.09 -2.28 3.03
C ILE A 71 -4.26 -3.47 2.53
N SER A 72 -2.93 -3.40 2.62
CA SER A 72 -2.05 -4.53 2.28
C SER A 72 -2.39 -5.76 3.11
N PHE A 73 -2.59 -5.59 4.42
CA PHE A 73 -3.00 -6.68 5.32
C PHE A 73 -4.32 -7.33 4.88
N LEU A 74 -5.31 -6.53 4.48
CA LEU A 74 -6.56 -7.04 3.93
C LEU A 74 -6.33 -7.89 2.67
N PHE A 75 -5.45 -7.48 1.77
CA PHE A 75 -5.08 -8.29 0.60
C PHE A 75 -4.28 -9.55 0.95
N TYR A 76 -3.46 -9.53 2.01
CA TYR A 76 -2.85 -10.76 2.53
C TYR A 76 -3.90 -11.78 2.99
N LEU A 77 -5.04 -11.33 3.52
CA LEU A 77 -6.14 -12.22 3.92
C LEU A 77 -6.80 -12.93 2.73
N GLN A 78 -6.58 -12.45 1.49
CA GLN A 78 -7.09 -13.09 0.28
C GLN A 78 -6.60 -14.55 0.12
N ARG A 79 -5.45 -14.89 0.70
CA ARG A 79 -4.84 -16.22 0.58
C ARG A 79 -5.50 -17.30 1.45
N PHE A 80 -6.34 -16.92 2.42
CA PHE A 80 -7.04 -17.88 3.27
C PHE A 80 -8.34 -18.34 2.61
N GLU A 81 -8.68 -19.63 2.69
CA GLU A 81 -9.85 -20.20 2.00
C GLU A 81 -11.18 -19.61 2.49
N HIS A 82 -11.33 -19.40 3.80
CA HIS A 82 -12.59 -18.93 4.38
C HIS A 82 -12.81 -17.41 4.18
N PHE A 83 -11.76 -16.61 4.42
CA PHE A 83 -11.85 -15.15 4.34
C PHE A 83 -11.56 -14.61 2.93
N GLY A 84 -10.80 -15.35 2.13
CA GLY A 84 -10.26 -14.85 0.87
C GLY A 84 -11.33 -14.57 -0.17
N ILE A 85 -12.40 -15.37 -0.21
CA ILE A 85 -13.55 -15.13 -1.12
C ILE A 85 -14.16 -13.76 -0.85
N TYR A 86 -14.36 -13.39 0.42
CA TYR A 86 -14.90 -12.08 0.78
C TYR A 86 -13.98 -10.93 0.37
N VAL A 87 -12.67 -11.10 0.52
CA VAL A 87 -11.67 -10.11 0.09
C VAL A 87 -11.69 -9.93 -1.43
N VAL A 88 -11.77 -11.02 -2.20
CA VAL A 88 -11.89 -10.96 -3.68
C VAL A 88 -13.16 -10.21 -4.08
N MET A 89 -14.31 -10.56 -3.50
CA MET A 89 -15.57 -9.88 -3.81
C MET A 89 -15.52 -8.40 -3.44
N PHE A 90 -14.96 -8.06 -2.28
CA PHE A 90 -14.79 -6.67 -1.86
C PHE A 90 -13.94 -5.88 -2.87
N ASN A 91 -12.85 -6.46 -3.36
CA ASN A 91 -12.00 -5.83 -4.37
C ASN A 91 -12.74 -5.63 -5.70
N GLU A 92 -13.55 -6.59 -6.16
CA GLU A 92 -14.37 -6.43 -7.37
C GLU A 92 -15.41 -5.33 -7.20
N ILE A 93 -16.09 -5.26 -6.05
CA ILE A 93 -17.04 -4.17 -5.74
C ILE A 93 -16.31 -2.82 -5.69
N ALA A 94 -15.14 -2.74 -5.05
CA ALA A 94 -14.34 -1.52 -4.98
C ALA A 94 -13.95 -0.99 -6.37
N LYS A 95 -13.61 -1.89 -7.32
CA LYS A 95 -13.35 -1.50 -8.72
C LYS A 95 -14.59 -0.90 -9.39
N THR A 96 -15.77 -1.48 -9.17
CA THR A 96 -17.02 -0.92 -9.72
C THR A 96 -17.35 0.43 -9.08
N LEU A 97 -17.14 0.57 -7.77
CA LEU A 97 -17.34 1.81 -7.04
C LEU A 97 -16.42 2.91 -7.54
N TRP A 98 -15.15 2.61 -7.83
CA TRP A 98 -14.23 3.58 -8.42
C TRP A 98 -14.70 4.14 -9.77
N LYS A 99 -15.28 3.29 -10.63
CA LYS A 99 -15.86 3.73 -11.91
C LYS A 99 -17.04 4.67 -11.68
N ILE A 100 -17.90 4.36 -10.71
CA ILE A 100 -19.06 5.20 -10.37
C ILE A 100 -18.62 6.52 -9.75
N LEU A 101 -17.62 6.52 -8.86
CA LEU A 101 -17.06 7.74 -8.26
C LEU A 101 -16.51 8.70 -9.33
N LEU A 102 -15.86 8.19 -10.37
CA LEU A 102 -15.37 9.01 -11.48
C LEU A 102 -16.51 9.68 -12.25
N LEU A 103 -17.62 8.96 -12.48
CA LEU A 103 -18.81 9.54 -13.09
C LEU A 103 -19.44 10.61 -12.18
N PHE A 104 -19.53 10.34 -10.88
CA PHE A 104 -20.05 11.28 -9.90
C PHE A 104 -19.18 12.54 -9.78
N PHE A 105 -17.85 12.40 -9.91
CA PHE A 105 -16.92 13.52 -9.93
C PHE A 105 -17.23 14.50 -11.07
N PHE A 106 -17.54 14.02 -12.27
CA PHE A 106 -17.96 14.91 -13.36
C PHE A 106 -19.29 15.62 -13.08
N LEU A 107 -20.24 14.93 -12.44
CA LEU A 107 -21.51 15.54 -12.03
C LEU A 107 -21.29 16.66 -11.02
N MET A 108 -20.42 16.43 -10.02
CA MET A 108 -20.05 17.44 -9.02
C MET A 108 -19.27 18.63 -9.59
N LEU A 109 -18.60 18.49 -10.73
CA LEU A 109 -17.96 19.63 -11.41
C LEU A 109 -18.96 20.44 -12.23
N ALA A 110 -20.04 19.82 -12.69
CA ALA A 110 -21.06 20.45 -13.54
C ALA A 110 -22.10 21.25 -12.76
N PHE A 111 -22.39 20.85 -11.52
CA PHE A 111 -23.36 21.46 -10.61
C PHE A 111 -22.65 22.06 -9.39
#